data_AF-A0A7J6LZ41-F1
#
_entry.id   AF-A0A7J6LZ41-F1
#
_cell.length_a   1.000
_cell.length_b   1.000
_cell.length_c   1.000
_cell.angle_alpha   90.00
_cell.angle_beta   90.00
_cell.angle_gamma   90.00
#
_symmetry.space_group_name_H-M   'P 1'
#
loop_
_entity.id
_entity.type
_entity.pdbx_description
1 polymer ?
#
loop_
_entity_poly.entity_id
_entity_poly.type
_entity_poly.pdbx_seq_one_letter_code
_entity_poly.pdbx_strand_id
1 'polypeptide(L)'
;MSATATGGGDAGDLAYYQEQLSQVKSLLDQDPENAEIKEVSGLCFVFGVEEIYEQLKDTVNILEESEKQKETVLAMGAEIEKERLAAAAALEAEKSKAAAEGSAAASSSTAQAAARRSHLVGRTCEVFYENKWFNAEITGVRIDELGTERCAVRFIGFDQRREYKVQDVALLKPPRPQEAPVGSVVQAIWAQDGLWYQCTILEHTVKGYKVIFEEDPGQTPEEVNIDQIRLIAREAQAKKATVGEKEYITPAGYRIPEKYKVDPKVDSEASIEAKRRKIHQLKTQQREEMKDKESKQSQVSWQKFAKKQAHRAHKHNYIQTSNVRKPIGNDCFAKMQRHMWSFEGRYAPPPRVVSSQSVGFHGTETEGTSTTSQGDRVRAEVA
;
A
#
# COMPACT_ATOMS: atom_id res chain seq x y z
N MET A 1 8.62 -35.17 11.97
CA MET A 1 7.33 -34.53 12.32
C MET A 1 7.14 -33.37 11.37
N SER A 2 6.43 -33.59 10.27
CA SER A 2 5.86 -32.55 9.41
C SER A 2 4.46 -33.05 9.05
N ALA A 3 3.45 -32.43 9.66
CA ALA A 3 2.05 -32.73 9.37
C ALA A 3 1.57 -31.72 8.33
N THR A 4 1.28 -32.22 7.13
CA THR A 4 0.52 -31.52 6.09
C THR A 4 -0.96 -31.65 6.44
N ALA A 5 -1.64 -30.52 6.64
CA ALA A 5 -3.09 -30.46 6.80
C ALA A 5 -3.74 -30.51 5.42
N THR A 6 -4.33 -31.65 5.06
CA THR A 6 -5.23 -31.81 3.91
C THR A 6 -6.64 -31.37 4.32
N GLY A 7 -7.06 -30.20 3.85
CA GLY A 7 -8.47 -29.81 3.80
C GLY A 7 -9.12 -30.44 2.56
N GLY A 8 -9.98 -31.42 2.75
CA GLY A 8 -10.63 -32.18 1.68
C GLY A 8 -12.09 -32.50 1.99
N GLY A 9 -12.83 -31.55 2.58
CA GLY A 9 -14.23 -31.74 2.98
C GLY A 9 -15.27 -31.41 1.90
N ASP A 10 -15.05 -30.37 1.10
CA ASP A 10 -16.20 -29.74 0.40
C ASP A 10 -16.65 -30.43 -0.90
N ALA A 11 -15.80 -31.23 -1.56
CA ALA A 11 -16.16 -31.84 -2.84
C ALA A 11 -17.07 -33.08 -2.70
N GLY A 12 -16.94 -33.82 -1.59
CA GLY A 12 -17.75 -35.03 -1.33
C GLY A 12 -19.20 -34.69 -0.99
N ASP A 13 -19.40 -33.62 -0.23
CA ASP A 13 -20.72 -33.19 0.22
C ASP A 13 -21.58 -32.70 -0.97
N LEU A 14 -20.97 -32.03 -1.96
CA LEU A 14 -21.68 -31.55 -3.15
C LEU A 14 -22.25 -32.69 -4.00
N ALA A 15 -21.48 -33.77 -4.18
CA ALA A 15 -21.91 -34.94 -4.96
C ALA A 15 -23.06 -35.68 -4.28
N TYR A 16 -23.03 -35.76 -2.94
CA TYR A 16 -24.10 -36.36 -2.14
C TYR A 16 -25.42 -35.59 -2.28
N TYR A 17 -25.38 -34.25 -2.26
CA TYR A 17 -26.57 -33.42 -2.48
C TYR A 17 -27.15 -33.55 -3.90
N GLN A 18 -26.31 -33.72 -4.93
CA GLN A 18 -26.77 -34.01 -6.29
C GLN A 18 -27.54 -35.33 -6.36
N GLU A 19 -27.03 -36.37 -5.69
CA GLU A 19 -27.67 -37.68 -5.68
C GLU A 19 -29.04 -37.61 -5.00
N GLN A 20 -29.14 -36.91 -3.86
CA GLN A 20 -30.42 -36.69 -3.16
C GLN A 20 -31.44 -35.94 -4.02
N LEU A 21 -31.03 -34.87 -4.72
CA LEU A 21 -31.92 -34.15 -5.63
C LEU A 21 -32.39 -35.04 -6.80
N SER A 22 -31.53 -35.92 -7.32
CA SER A 22 -31.91 -36.86 -8.38
C SER A 22 -32.93 -37.90 -7.90
N GLN A 23 -32.78 -38.40 -6.67
CA GLN A 23 -33.70 -39.37 -6.07
C GLN A 23 -35.07 -38.73 -5.84
N VAL A 24 -35.12 -37.49 -5.33
CA VAL A 24 -36.38 -36.75 -5.13
C VAL A 24 -37.09 -36.50 -6.47
N LYS A 25 -36.36 -36.13 -7.53
CA LYS A 25 -36.94 -35.97 -8.88
C LYS A 25 -37.50 -37.29 -9.42
N SER A 26 -36.75 -38.39 -9.30
CA SER A 26 -37.21 -39.70 -9.75
C SER A 26 -38.45 -40.19 -9.00
N LEU A 27 -38.61 -39.85 -7.72
CA LEU A 27 -39.80 -40.22 -6.94
C LEU A 27 -41.02 -39.36 -7.33
N LEU A 28 -40.80 -38.08 -7.67
CA LEU A 28 -41.85 -37.19 -8.14
C LEU A 28 -42.41 -37.62 -9.51
N ASP A 29 -41.55 -38.16 -10.39
CA ASP A 29 -41.96 -38.70 -11.69
C ASP A 29 -42.78 -39.99 -11.57
N GLN A 30 -42.55 -40.78 -10.52
CA GLN A 30 -43.27 -42.03 -10.27
C GLN A 30 -44.64 -41.81 -9.63
N ASP A 31 -44.79 -40.81 -8.76
CA ASP A 31 -46.07 -40.48 -8.11
C ASP A 31 -46.26 -38.95 -7.96
N PRO A 32 -46.84 -38.30 -9.00
CA PRO A 32 -47.01 -36.84 -9.02
C PRO A 32 -48.08 -36.31 -8.04
N GLU A 33 -48.90 -37.19 -7.45
CA GLU A 33 -49.95 -36.82 -6.49
C GLU A 33 -49.48 -36.94 -5.03
N ASN A 34 -48.26 -37.44 -4.77
CA ASN A 34 -47.75 -37.61 -3.42
C ASN A 34 -47.51 -36.25 -2.73
N ALA A 35 -48.36 -35.94 -1.73
CA ALA A 35 -48.39 -34.66 -1.03
C ALA A 35 -47.09 -34.36 -0.27
N GLU A 36 -46.41 -35.36 0.29
CA GLU A 36 -45.17 -35.18 1.05
C GLU A 36 -44.01 -34.77 0.13
N ILE A 37 -43.93 -35.35 -1.07
CA ILE A 37 -42.88 -35.02 -2.05
C ILE A 37 -43.15 -33.64 -2.68
N LYS A 38 -44.43 -33.26 -2.86
CA LYS A 38 -44.80 -31.91 -3.27
C LYS A 38 -44.36 -30.86 -2.26
N GLU A 39 -44.47 -31.12 -0.96
CA GLU A 39 -44.01 -30.19 0.08
C GLU A 39 -42.48 -30.00 0.06
N VAL A 40 -41.72 -31.09 -0.06
CA VAL A 40 -40.25 -31.05 -0.16
C VAL A 40 -39.78 -30.36 -1.44
N SER A 41 -40.41 -30.65 -2.59
CA SER A 41 -40.11 -29.98 -3.86
C SER A 41 -40.48 -28.50 -3.83
N GLY A 42 -41.58 -28.13 -3.15
CA GLY A 42 -42.00 -26.75 -2.94
C GLY A 42 -40.99 -25.97 -2.10
N LEU A 43 -40.46 -26.56 -1.03
CA LEU A 43 -39.34 -25.98 -0.28
C LEU A 43 -38.11 -25.81 -1.16
N CYS A 44 -37.72 -26.81 -1.95
CA CYS A 44 -36.55 -26.73 -2.83
C CYS A 44 -36.67 -25.58 -3.85
N PHE A 45 -37.88 -25.36 -4.39
CA PHE A 45 -38.19 -24.28 -5.32
C PHE A 45 -38.26 -22.90 -4.63
N VAL A 46 -38.86 -22.81 -3.44
CA VAL A 46 -38.99 -21.56 -2.67
C VAL A 46 -37.63 -21.07 -2.15
N PHE A 47 -36.72 -21.98 -1.80
CA PHE A 47 -35.38 -21.63 -1.33
C PHE A 47 -34.36 -21.43 -2.46
N GLY A 48 -34.77 -21.54 -3.74
CA GLY A 48 -33.90 -21.29 -4.89
C GLY A 48 -32.65 -22.18 -4.90
N VAL A 49 -32.75 -23.40 -4.37
CA VAL A 49 -31.58 -24.28 -4.16
C VAL A 49 -30.91 -24.65 -5.49
N GLU A 50 -31.68 -24.82 -6.56
CA GLU A 50 -31.14 -25.05 -7.91
C GLU A 50 -30.37 -23.84 -8.46
N GLU A 51 -30.83 -22.62 -8.17
CA GLU A 51 -30.16 -21.39 -8.60
C GLU A 51 -28.84 -21.19 -7.84
N ILE A 52 -28.85 -21.43 -6.54
CA ILE A 52 -27.64 -21.40 -5.70
C ILE A 52 -26.64 -22.48 -6.17
N TYR A 53 -27.13 -23.64 -6.59
CA TYR A 53 -26.31 -24.73 -7.08
C TYR A 53 -25.59 -24.39 -8.40
N GLU A 54 -26.31 -23.87 -9.39
CA GLU A 54 -25.70 -23.44 -10.66
C GLU A 54 -24.71 -22.28 -10.44
N GLN A 55 -25.02 -21.34 -9.54
CA GLN A 55 -24.07 -20.29 -9.15
C GLN A 55 -22.80 -20.87 -8.51
N LEU A 56 -22.92 -21.89 -7.64
CA LEU A 56 -21.76 -22.56 -7.05
C LEU A 56 -20.90 -23.24 -8.13
N LYS A 57 -21.55 -23.93 -9.08
CA LYS A 57 -20.87 -24.63 -10.18
C LYS A 57 -20.08 -23.67 -11.07
N ASP A 58 -20.65 -22.52 -11.41
CA ASP A 58 -19.95 -21.47 -12.14
C ASP A 58 -18.75 -20.94 -11.35
N THR A 59 -18.89 -20.72 -10.03
CA THR A 59 -17.76 -20.27 -9.21
C THR A 59 -16.62 -21.28 -9.14
N VAL A 60 -16.93 -22.59 -9.07
CA VAL A 60 -15.91 -23.65 -9.07
C VAL A 60 -15.18 -23.69 -10.42
N ASN A 61 -15.91 -23.60 -11.54
CA ASN A 61 -15.30 -23.55 -12.88
C ASN A 61 -14.37 -22.33 -13.03
N ILE A 62 -14.79 -21.15 -12.56
CA ILE A 62 -13.97 -19.93 -12.58
C ILE A 62 -12.71 -20.10 -11.73
N LEU A 63 -12.80 -20.75 -10.56
CA LEU A 63 -11.64 -21.01 -9.72
C LEU A 63 -10.65 -21.96 -10.40
N GLU A 64 -11.13 -23.03 -11.03
CA GLU A 64 -10.28 -23.97 -11.76
C GLU A 64 -9.57 -23.30 -12.96
N GLU A 65 -10.28 -22.46 -13.72
CA GLU A 65 -9.68 -21.65 -14.78
C GLU A 65 -8.64 -20.67 -14.23
N SER A 66 -8.90 -20.06 -13.07
CA SER A 66 -7.95 -19.15 -12.42
C SER A 66 -6.67 -19.85 -11.97
N GLU A 67 -6.75 -21.12 -11.54
CA GLU A 67 -5.59 -21.92 -11.16
C GLU A 67 -4.75 -22.29 -12.38
N LYS A 68 -5.40 -22.72 -13.47
CA LYS A 68 -4.72 -22.95 -14.76
C LYS A 68 -4.01 -21.69 -15.26
N GLN A 69 -4.65 -20.51 -15.14
CA GLN A 69 -4.01 -19.25 -15.47
C GLN A 69 -2.80 -18.94 -14.58
N LYS A 70 -2.89 -19.16 -13.26
CA LYS A 70 -1.74 -18.98 -12.35
C LYS A 70 -0.56 -19.86 -12.72
N GLU A 71 -0.79 -21.12 -13.08
CA GLU A 71 0.28 -22.02 -13.53
C GLU A 71 0.95 -21.53 -14.81
N THR A 72 0.17 -21.06 -15.80
CA THR A 72 0.74 -20.50 -17.04
C THR A 72 1.59 -19.25 -16.80
N VAL A 73 1.15 -18.35 -15.90
CA VAL A 73 1.89 -17.15 -15.53
C VAL A 73 3.20 -17.50 -14.80
N LEU A 74 3.17 -18.49 -13.91
CA LEU A 74 4.37 -18.97 -13.23
C LEU A 74 5.37 -19.60 -14.22
N ALA A 75 4.89 -20.37 -15.20
CA ALA A 75 5.74 -20.93 -16.25
C ALA A 75 6.40 -19.84 -17.10
N MET A 76 5.63 -18.83 -17.54
CA MET A 76 6.17 -17.68 -18.28
C MET A 76 7.19 -16.89 -17.45
N GLY A 77 6.94 -16.69 -16.15
CA GLY A 77 7.87 -16.01 -15.25
C GLY A 77 9.21 -16.72 -15.10
N ALA A 78 9.21 -18.06 -15.04
CA ALA A 78 10.43 -18.86 -14.98
C ALA A 78 11.27 -18.74 -16.26
N GLU A 79 10.62 -18.63 -17.42
CA GLU A 79 11.30 -18.48 -18.71
C GLU A 79 11.95 -17.09 -18.86
N ILE A 80 11.27 -16.03 -18.39
CA ILE A 80 11.82 -14.67 -18.34
C ILE A 80 13.06 -14.60 -17.43
N GLU A 81 13.02 -15.21 -16.24
CA GLU A 81 14.19 -15.24 -15.34
C GLU A 81 15.37 -16.03 -15.95
N LYS A 82 15.09 -17.14 -16.65
CA LYS A 82 16.11 -17.89 -17.37
C LYS A 82 16.79 -17.04 -18.45
N GLU A 83 16.02 -16.25 -19.20
CA GLU A 83 16.56 -15.33 -20.22
C GLU A 83 17.38 -14.20 -19.59
N ARG A 84 16.92 -13.64 -18.46
CA ARG A 84 17.66 -12.60 -17.73
C ARG A 84 19.01 -13.09 -17.21
N LEU A 85 19.07 -14.31 -16.68
CA LEU A 85 20.32 -14.91 -16.23
C LEU A 85 21.27 -15.19 -17.39
N ALA A 86 20.75 -15.63 -18.54
CA ALA A 86 21.55 -15.83 -19.75
C ALA A 86 22.12 -14.49 -20.28
N ALA A 87 21.32 -13.42 -20.29
CA ALA A 87 21.76 -12.09 -20.69
C ALA A 87 22.81 -11.51 -19.75
N ALA A 88 22.66 -11.70 -18.43
CA ALA A 88 23.65 -11.28 -17.44
C ALA A 88 24.98 -12.02 -17.59
N ALA A 89 24.94 -13.32 -17.88
CA ALA A 89 26.15 -14.12 -18.13
C ALA A 89 26.89 -13.66 -19.41
N ALA A 90 26.15 -13.30 -20.48
CA ALA A 90 26.75 -12.76 -21.70
C ALA A 90 27.46 -11.41 -21.46
N LEU A 91 26.89 -10.56 -20.60
CA LEU A 91 27.47 -9.24 -20.29
C LEU A 91 28.76 -9.35 -19.47
N GLU A 92 28.83 -10.28 -18.51
CA GLU A 92 30.07 -10.55 -17.76
C GLU A 92 31.15 -11.22 -18.64
N ALA A 93 30.76 -12.00 -19.65
CA ALA A 93 31.69 -12.54 -20.64
C ALA A 93 32.30 -11.44 -21.54
N GLU A 94 31.52 -10.42 -21.93
CA GLU A 94 32.07 -9.27 -22.66
C GLU A 94 32.98 -8.39 -21.79
N LYS A 95 32.60 -8.18 -20.53
CA LYS A 95 33.37 -7.36 -19.58
C LYS A 95 34.73 -7.97 -19.24
N SER A 96 34.82 -9.30 -19.15
CA SER A 96 36.08 -10.02 -18.95
C SER A 96 36.99 -9.99 -20.18
N LYS A 97 36.44 -9.81 -21.39
CA LYS A 97 37.22 -9.61 -22.62
C LYS A 97 37.77 -8.17 -22.75
N ALA A 98 37.04 -7.18 -22.25
CA ALA A 98 37.47 -5.77 -22.23
C ALA A 98 38.56 -5.45 -21.18
N ALA A 99 38.69 -6.26 -20.13
CA ALA A 99 39.68 -6.03 -19.07
C ALA A 99 41.13 -6.42 -19.45
N ALA A 100 41.36 -7.05 -20.61
CA ALA A 100 42.68 -7.52 -21.04
C ALA A 100 43.51 -6.48 -21.84
N GLU A 101 42.94 -5.33 -22.25
CA GLU A 101 43.63 -4.35 -23.12
C GLU A 101 43.86 -2.96 -22.49
N GLY A 102 43.64 -2.77 -21.18
CA GLY A 102 43.66 -1.44 -20.56
C GLY A 102 44.62 -1.27 -19.39
N SER A 103 45.93 -1.33 -19.60
CA SER A 103 46.92 -0.93 -18.58
C SER A 103 48.03 -0.06 -19.16
N ALA A 104 47.73 1.24 -19.33
CA ALA A 104 48.70 2.33 -19.33
C ALA A 104 47.98 3.70 -19.45
N ALA A 105 47.75 4.41 -18.35
CA ALA A 105 47.54 5.87 -18.36
C ALA A 105 47.47 6.46 -16.94
N ALA A 106 48.61 6.57 -16.27
CA ALA A 106 48.76 7.36 -15.04
C ALA A 106 49.49 8.68 -15.35
N SER A 107 48.89 9.55 -16.17
CA SER A 107 49.41 10.91 -16.43
C SER A 107 48.41 11.83 -17.16
N SER A 108 47.19 12.04 -16.62
CA SER A 108 46.17 12.87 -17.32
C SER A 108 45.25 13.74 -16.43
N SER A 109 45.67 14.09 -15.21
CA SER A 109 44.80 14.80 -14.24
C SER A 109 44.36 16.20 -14.69
N THR A 110 45.21 16.98 -15.37
CA THR A 110 44.85 18.36 -15.79
C THR A 110 43.93 18.39 -17.02
N ALA A 111 44.16 17.49 -17.99
CA ALA A 111 43.31 17.36 -19.17
C ALA A 111 41.92 16.81 -18.82
N GLN A 112 41.86 15.85 -17.89
CA GLN A 112 40.59 15.34 -17.36
C GLN A 112 39.83 16.41 -16.56
N ALA A 113 40.52 17.28 -15.82
CA ALA A 113 39.87 18.39 -15.11
C ALA A 113 39.24 19.40 -16.08
N ALA A 114 39.95 19.77 -17.15
CA ALA A 114 39.39 20.64 -18.18
C ALA A 114 38.18 20.02 -18.89
N ALA A 115 38.23 18.73 -19.23
CA ALA A 115 37.12 18.00 -19.82
C ALA A 115 35.91 17.91 -18.87
N ARG A 116 36.12 17.70 -17.57
CA ARG A 116 35.03 17.71 -16.57
C ARG A 116 34.32 19.06 -16.49
N ARG A 117 35.06 20.17 -16.63
CA ARG A 117 34.50 21.53 -16.57
C ARG A 117 33.64 21.86 -17.77
N SER A 118 34.03 21.43 -18.98
CA SER A 118 33.21 21.68 -20.18
C SER A 118 31.86 20.96 -20.12
N HIS A 119 31.79 19.80 -19.46
CA HIS A 119 30.54 19.05 -19.26
C HIS A 119 29.57 19.71 -18.26
N LEU A 120 30.01 20.69 -17.47
CA LEU A 120 29.13 21.43 -16.56
C LEU A 120 28.37 22.55 -17.29
N VAL A 121 28.92 23.08 -18.37
CA VAL A 121 28.31 24.17 -19.13
C VAL A 121 27.06 23.65 -19.86
N GLY A 122 25.95 24.36 -19.71
CA GLY A 122 24.63 23.99 -20.23
C GLY A 122 23.81 23.09 -19.30
N ARG A 123 24.37 22.63 -18.18
CA ARG A 123 23.61 21.84 -17.19
C ARG A 123 22.73 22.72 -16.33
N THR A 124 21.58 22.18 -15.94
CA THR A 124 20.66 22.84 -15.02
C THR A 124 21.02 22.52 -13.57
N CYS A 125 20.93 23.53 -12.73
CA CYS A 125 21.32 23.48 -11.32
C CYS A 125 20.38 24.31 -10.45
N GLU A 126 20.39 24.03 -9.15
CA GLU A 126 19.72 24.83 -8.14
C GLU A 126 20.78 25.68 -7.42
N VAL A 127 20.49 26.97 -7.29
CA VAL A 127 21.36 27.94 -6.61
C VAL A 127 20.60 28.64 -5.49
N PHE A 128 21.28 28.87 -4.38
CA PHE A 128 20.71 29.56 -3.22
C PHE A 128 20.87 31.07 -3.39
N TYR A 129 19.75 31.79 -3.44
CA TYR A 129 19.70 33.23 -3.63
C TYR A 129 18.57 33.83 -2.76
N GLU A 130 18.83 34.91 -2.03
CA GLU A 130 17.83 35.58 -1.17
C GLU A 130 17.04 34.61 -0.25
N ASN A 131 17.73 33.65 0.36
CA ASN A 131 17.15 32.62 1.22
C ASN A 131 16.19 31.64 0.54
N LYS A 132 16.23 31.54 -0.80
CA LYS A 132 15.41 30.63 -1.59
C LYS A 132 16.26 29.92 -2.64
N TRP A 133 15.88 28.69 -2.95
CA TRP A 133 16.50 27.94 -4.05
C TRP A 133 15.81 28.31 -5.36
N PHE A 134 16.60 28.60 -6.38
CA PHE A 134 16.14 28.91 -7.73
C PHE A 134 16.83 27.99 -8.74
N ASN A 135 16.11 27.64 -9.79
CA ASN A 135 16.66 26.90 -10.92
C ASN A 135 17.45 27.85 -11.84
N ALA A 136 18.65 27.42 -12.25
CA ALA A 136 19.56 28.18 -13.08
C ALA A 136 20.33 27.25 -14.03
N GLU A 137 20.88 27.83 -15.10
CA GLU A 137 21.71 27.15 -16.08
C GLU A 137 23.16 27.63 -15.98
N ILE A 138 24.11 26.70 -16.01
CA ILE A 138 25.54 27.02 -15.96
C ILE A 138 25.99 27.52 -17.34
N THR A 139 26.32 28.80 -17.43
CA THR A 139 26.78 29.43 -18.68
C THR A 139 28.29 29.32 -18.92
N GLY A 140 29.06 29.07 -17.87
CA GLY A 140 30.52 28.96 -17.97
C GLY A 140 31.18 28.62 -16.64
N VAL A 141 32.35 28.01 -16.70
CA VAL A 141 33.18 27.70 -15.53
C VAL A 141 34.54 28.38 -15.70
N ARG A 142 34.98 29.12 -14.69
CA ARG A 142 36.26 29.83 -14.63
C ARG A 142 37.00 29.46 -13.35
N ILE A 143 38.30 29.71 -13.34
CA ILE A 143 39.16 29.51 -12.17
C ILE A 143 39.67 30.88 -11.79
N ASP A 144 39.46 31.27 -10.53
CA ASP A 144 40.00 32.51 -10.01
C ASP A 144 41.52 32.44 -9.83
N GLU A 145 42.15 33.58 -9.57
CA GLU A 145 43.58 33.69 -9.24
C GLU A 145 44.00 32.81 -8.04
N LEU A 146 43.06 32.52 -7.15
CA LEU A 146 43.25 31.64 -5.98
C LEU A 146 43.08 30.13 -6.32
N GLY A 147 42.91 29.77 -7.59
CA GLY A 147 42.66 28.39 -8.01
C GLY A 147 41.28 27.84 -7.64
N THR A 148 40.37 28.70 -7.14
CA THR A 148 38.99 28.29 -6.80
C THR A 148 38.12 28.29 -8.05
N GLU A 149 37.41 27.19 -8.29
CA GLU A 149 36.50 27.07 -9.42
C GLU A 149 35.20 27.84 -9.14
N ARG A 150 34.88 28.78 -10.03
CA ARG A 150 33.62 29.53 -10.05
C ARG A 150 32.84 29.23 -11.31
N CYS A 151 31.54 29.08 -11.16
CA CYS A 151 30.61 28.94 -12.29
C CYS A 151 29.73 30.18 -12.40
N ALA A 152 29.63 30.69 -13.62
CA ALA A 152 28.68 31.73 -13.96
C ALA A 152 27.35 31.06 -14.31
N VAL A 153 26.30 31.34 -13.54
CA VAL A 153 24.96 30.80 -13.70
C VAL A 153 24.00 31.87 -14.21
N ARG A 154 23.05 31.48 -15.05
CA ARG A 154 21.92 32.31 -15.51
C ARG A 154 20.65 31.74 -14.92
N PHE A 155 19.89 32.54 -14.19
CA PHE A 155 18.61 32.08 -13.62
C PHE A 155 17.61 31.78 -14.74
N ILE A 156 16.82 30.72 -14.61
CA ILE A 156 15.75 30.44 -15.57
C ILE A 156 14.55 31.35 -15.20
N GLY A 157 13.96 32.01 -16.20
CA GLY A 157 12.93 33.03 -16.00
C GLY A 157 13.44 34.43 -15.61
N PHE A 158 14.75 34.58 -15.35
CA PHE A 158 15.36 35.87 -15.05
C PHE A 158 16.65 36.04 -15.85
N ASP A 159 16.80 37.13 -16.60
CA ASP A 159 18.03 37.40 -17.37
C ASP A 159 19.26 37.78 -16.51
N GLN A 160 19.18 37.58 -15.19
CA GLN A 160 20.29 37.85 -14.29
C GLN A 160 21.34 36.75 -14.36
N ARG A 161 22.61 37.17 -14.47
CA ARG A 161 23.77 36.30 -14.40
C ARG A 161 24.53 36.56 -13.10
N ARG A 162 24.94 35.50 -12.41
CA ARG A 162 25.73 35.58 -11.18
C ARG A 162 26.83 34.53 -11.16
N GLU A 163 27.85 34.77 -10.35
CA GLU A 163 28.97 33.84 -10.17
C GLU A 163 28.90 33.22 -8.79
N TYR A 164 28.95 31.89 -8.75
CA TYR A 164 28.94 31.08 -7.54
C TYR A 164 30.16 30.17 -7.51
N LYS A 165 30.56 29.72 -6.32
CA LYS A 165 31.51 28.62 -6.21
C LYS A 165 30.83 27.35 -6.70
N VAL A 166 31.56 26.49 -7.41
CA VAL A 166 31.00 25.23 -7.94
C VAL A 166 30.45 24.34 -6.81
N GLN A 167 30.97 24.46 -5.58
CA GLN A 167 30.50 23.72 -4.40
C GLN A 167 29.15 24.20 -3.85
N ASP A 168 28.78 25.45 -4.09
CA ASP A 168 27.53 26.05 -3.59
C ASP A 168 26.36 25.87 -4.60
N VAL A 169 26.66 25.26 -5.75
CA VAL A 169 25.69 24.98 -6.82
C VAL A 169 25.28 23.51 -6.76
N ALA A 170 23.98 23.26 -6.57
CA ALA A 170 23.44 21.91 -6.53
C ALA A 170 23.04 21.47 -7.94
N LEU A 171 23.79 20.55 -8.55
CA LEU A 171 23.44 20.00 -9.85
C LEU A 171 22.18 19.11 -9.75
N LEU A 172 21.23 19.33 -10.65
CA LEU A 172 20.07 18.45 -10.78
C LEU A 172 20.50 17.08 -11.30
N LYS A 173 19.81 16.03 -10.82
CA LYS A 173 20.03 14.66 -11.25
C LYS A 173 19.04 14.32 -12.37
N PRO A 174 19.49 14.22 -13.63
CA PRO A 174 18.62 13.88 -14.74
C PRO A 174 18.02 12.48 -14.54
N PRO A 175 16.73 12.28 -14.83
CA PRO A 175 16.13 10.95 -14.86
C PRO A 175 16.72 10.14 -16.01
N ARG A 176 16.84 8.82 -15.83
CA ARG A 176 17.28 7.96 -16.93
C ARG A 176 16.19 7.95 -18.01
N PRO A 177 16.53 7.91 -19.31
CA PRO A 177 15.53 7.84 -20.38
C PRO A 177 14.55 6.67 -20.23
N GLN A 178 14.99 5.56 -19.64
CA GLN A 178 14.18 4.38 -19.34
C GLN A 178 13.15 4.61 -18.22
N GLU A 179 13.41 5.55 -17.30
CA GLU A 179 12.51 5.88 -16.19
C GLU A 179 11.41 6.87 -16.62
N ALA A 180 11.60 7.55 -17.76
CA ALA A 180 10.70 8.55 -18.30
C ALA A 180 10.29 8.24 -19.75
N PRO A 181 9.58 7.12 -20.00
CA PRO A 181 9.13 6.78 -21.35
C PRO A 181 8.13 7.81 -21.89
N VAL A 182 7.99 7.87 -23.21
CA VAL A 182 6.98 8.70 -23.89
C VAL A 182 5.58 8.39 -23.36
N GLY A 183 4.78 9.43 -23.13
CA GLY A 183 3.46 9.37 -22.48
C GLY A 183 3.50 9.45 -20.95
N SER A 184 4.69 9.43 -20.34
CA SER A 184 4.80 9.59 -18.89
C SER A 184 4.51 11.01 -18.43
N VAL A 185 3.83 11.10 -17.29
CA VAL A 185 3.57 12.36 -16.60
C VAL A 185 4.74 12.67 -15.68
N VAL A 186 5.44 13.76 -15.97
CA VAL A 186 6.65 14.21 -15.26
C VAL A 186 6.50 15.67 -14.83
N GLN A 187 7.47 16.19 -14.11
CA GLN A 187 7.59 17.62 -13.88
C GLN A 187 8.76 18.19 -14.69
N ALA A 188 8.54 19.31 -15.35
CA ALA A 188 9.57 20.05 -16.07
C ALA A 188 9.65 21.50 -15.59
N ILE A 189 10.82 22.11 -15.73
CA ILE A 189 11.00 23.54 -15.45
C ILE A 189 10.42 24.34 -16.61
N TRP A 190 9.56 25.32 -16.32
CA TRP A 190 9.03 26.23 -17.33
C TRP A 190 10.02 27.37 -17.59
N ALA A 191 10.28 27.69 -18.86
CA ALA A 191 11.29 28.69 -19.24
C ALA A 191 10.95 30.11 -18.80
N GLN A 192 9.66 30.45 -18.61
CA GLN A 192 9.22 31.81 -18.31
C GLN A 192 9.51 32.24 -16.87
N ASP A 193 9.35 31.33 -15.91
CA ASP A 193 9.45 31.65 -14.48
C ASP A 193 10.46 30.77 -13.72
N GLY A 194 10.98 29.72 -14.37
CA GLY A 194 11.90 28.78 -13.76
C GLY A 194 11.28 27.89 -12.69
N LEU A 195 9.94 27.76 -12.62
CA LEU A 195 9.25 26.89 -11.67
C LEU A 195 8.93 25.52 -12.28
N TRP A 196 8.63 24.55 -11.40
CA TRP A 196 8.35 23.17 -11.79
C TRP A 196 6.85 22.96 -12.06
N TYR A 197 6.51 22.58 -13.29
CA TYR A 197 5.15 22.32 -13.74
C TYR A 197 4.96 20.87 -14.20
N GLN A 198 3.74 20.37 -14.08
CA GLN A 198 3.39 19.03 -14.53
C GLN A 198 3.24 19.03 -16.05
N CYS A 199 3.85 18.06 -16.71
CA CYS A 199 3.83 17.91 -18.16
C CYS A 199 3.81 16.44 -18.55
N THR A 200 3.43 16.18 -19.80
CA THR A 200 3.46 14.85 -20.41
C THR A 200 4.53 14.82 -21.50
N ILE A 201 5.37 13.78 -21.47
CA ILE A 201 6.42 13.59 -22.48
C ILE A 201 5.77 13.13 -23.79
N LEU A 202 6.03 13.82 -24.89
CA LEU A 202 5.57 13.43 -26.22
C LEU A 202 6.63 12.67 -27.02
N GLU A 203 7.88 13.12 -26.96
CA GLU A 203 8.95 12.62 -27.81
C GLU A 203 10.29 12.77 -27.09
N HIS A 204 11.20 11.83 -27.34
CA HIS A 204 12.58 11.92 -26.86
C HIS A 204 13.45 12.57 -27.94
N THR A 205 14.17 13.63 -27.58
CA THR A 205 15.09 14.31 -28.49
C THR A 205 16.53 13.97 -28.09
N VAL A 206 17.49 14.15 -28.98
CA VAL A 206 18.93 13.89 -28.70
C VAL A 206 19.44 14.68 -27.48
N LYS A 207 18.89 15.86 -27.23
CA LYS A 207 19.31 16.76 -26.15
C LYS A 207 18.41 16.72 -24.91
N GLY A 208 17.26 16.06 -24.98
CA GLY A 208 16.19 16.34 -24.03
C GLY A 208 14.87 15.65 -24.37
N TYR A 209 13.78 16.31 -24.04
CA TYR A 209 12.43 15.80 -24.22
C TYR A 209 11.52 16.89 -24.76
N LYS A 210 10.58 16.48 -25.60
CA LYS A 210 9.49 17.35 -26.05
C LYS A 210 8.30 17.12 -25.13
N VAL A 211 7.87 18.15 -24.41
CA VAL A 211 6.82 18.05 -23.38
C VAL A 211 5.65 18.98 -23.67
N ILE A 212 4.45 18.58 -23.24
CA ILE A 212 3.27 19.45 -23.18
C ILE A 212 2.91 19.64 -21.70
N PHE A 213 2.80 20.89 -21.27
CA PHE A 213 2.35 21.25 -19.92
C PHE A 213 0.83 21.03 -19.78
N GLU A 214 0.39 20.52 -18.63
CA GLU A 214 -1.02 20.19 -18.39
C GLU A 214 -1.91 21.43 -18.21
N GLU A 215 -1.33 22.56 -17.81
CA GLU A 215 -2.06 23.78 -17.44
C GLU A 215 -2.75 24.45 -18.64
N ASP A 216 -2.21 24.28 -19.86
CA ASP A 216 -2.80 24.81 -21.10
C ASP A 216 -2.74 23.78 -22.24
N PRO A 217 -3.83 23.03 -22.51
CA PRO A 217 -3.86 21.95 -23.51
C PRO A 217 -3.73 22.42 -24.97
N GLY A 218 -3.66 23.73 -25.22
CA GLY A 218 -3.45 24.33 -26.55
C GLY A 218 -2.01 24.79 -26.82
N GLN A 219 -1.10 24.60 -25.88
CA GLN A 219 0.27 25.10 -26.01
C GLN A 219 1.10 24.26 -26.99
N THR A 220 2.00 24.90 -27.72
CA THR A 220 2.95 24.19 -28.57
C THR A 220 3.90 23.35 -27.71
N PRO A 221 4.23 22.12 -28.13
CA PRO A 221 5.20 21.32 -27.39
C PRO A 221 6.53 22.05 -27.25
N GLU A 222 7.06 22.07 -26.04
CA GLU A 222 8.32 22.74 -25.71
C GLU A 222 9.44 21.70 -25.58
N GLU A 223 10.63 22.04 -26.08
CA GLU A 223 11.82 21.19 -25.95
C GLU A 223 12.57 21.59 -24.68
N VAL A 224 12.64 20.68 -23.72
CA VAL A 224 13.33 20.86 -22.43
C VAL A 224 14.54 19.94 -22.34
N ASN A 225 15.60 20.39 -21.69
CA ASN A 225 16.82 19.59 -21.50
C ASN A 225 16.56 18.40 -20.56
N ILE A 226 17.39 17.35 -20.65
CA ILE A 226 17.28 16.17 -19.77
C ILE A 226 17.36 16.55 -18.29
N ASP A 227 18.19 17.52 -17.94
CA ASP A 227 18.37 18.02 -16.57
C ASP A 227 17.19 18.85 -16.05
N GLN A 228 16.29 19.30 -16.94
CA GLN A 228 15.13 20.13 -16.59
C GLN A 228 13.88 19.30 -16.31
N ILE A 229 14.00 17.97 -16.27
CA ILE A 229 12.91 17.05 -15.94
C ILE A 229 13.20 16.35 -14.62
N ARG A 230 12.14 16.13 -13.83
CA ARG A 230 12.16 15.22 -12.69
C ARG A 230 10.93 14.33 -12.67
N LEU A 231 11.13 13.13 -12.15
CA LEU A 231 10.04 12.20 -11.91
C LEU A 231 9.21 12.70 -10.74
N ILE A 232 7.89 12.70 -10.91
CA ILE A 232 6.98 12.91 -9.79
C ILE A 232 7.03 11.63 -8.97
N ALA A 233 7.40 11.73 -7.69
CA ALA A 233 7.36 10.58 -6.80
C ALA A 233 5.97 9.93 -6.88
N ARG A 234 5.91 8.60 -7.03
CA ARG A 234 4.65 7.83 -7.18
C ARG A 234 3.61 8.20 -6.13
N GLU A 235 4.03 8.53 -4.91
CA GLU A 235 3.15 9.00 -3.83
C GLU A 235 2.50 10.36 -4.11
N ALA A 236 3.20 11.28 -4.75
CA ALA A 236 2.67 12.58 -5.14
C ALA A 236 1.68 12.45 -6.32
N GLN A 237 1.94 11.53 -7.25
CA GLN A 237 0.97 11.18 -8.30
C GLN A 237 -0.31 10.57 -7.70
N ALA A 238 -0.16 9.61 -6.77
CA ALA A 238 -1.31 8.99 -6.09
C ALA A 238 -2.12 10.01 -5.28
N LYS A 239 -1.47 10.93 -4.56
CA LYS A 239 -2.16 11.97 -3.80
C LYS A 239 -2.95 12.92 -4.69
N LYS A 240 -2.43 13.33 -5.86
CA LYS A 240 -3.16 14.23 -6.77
C LYS A 240 -4.30 13.52 -7.51
N ALA A 241 -4.12 12.25 -7.89
CA ALA A 241 -5.22 11.41 -8.39
C ALA A 241 -6.35 11.21 -7.36
N THR A 242 -6.02 11.22 -6.06
CA THR A 242 -7.02 11.11 -4.97
C THR A 242 -7.64 12.45 -4.60
N VAL A 243 -6.92 13.57 -4.77
CA VAL A 243 -7.36 14.93 -4.35
C VAL A 243 -8.04 15.71 -5.48
N GLY A 244 -7.82 15.34 -6.74
CA GLY A 244 -8.41 16.01 -7.91
C GLY A 244 -9.85 15.63 -8.24
N GLU A 245 -10.40 14.57 -7.63
CA GLU A 245 -11.80 14.22 -7.81
C GLU A 245 -12.65 15.02 -6.84
N LYS A 246 -13.22 16.14 -7.32
CA LYS A 246 -14.16 16.93 -6.52
C LYS A 246 -15.28 15.99 -6.04
N GLU A 247 -15.40 15.81 -4.73
CA GLU A 247 -16.48 15.02 -4.15
C GLU A 247 -17.67 15.92 -3.89
N TYR A 248 -18.87 15.49 -4.29
CA TYR A 248 -20.10 16.17 -3.91
C TYR A 248 -20.81 15.39 -2.80
N ILE A 249 -21.38 16.14 -1.85
CA ILE A 249 -22.14 15.58 -0.73
C ILE A 249 -23.60 15.53 -1.15
N THR A 250 -24.18 14.33 -1.17
CA THR A 250 -25.62 14.17 -1.42
C THR A 250 -26.45 14.72 -0.25
N PRO A 251 -27.74 15.08 -0.43
CA PRO A 251 -28.61 15.50 0.66
C PRO A 251 -28.71 14.49 1.82
N ALA A 252 -28.44 13.21 1.55
CA ALA A 252 -28.38 12.14 2.54
C ALA A 252 -27.01 12.00 3.23
N GLY A 253 -26.07 12.92 2.99
CA GLY A 253 -24.75 12.97 3.64
C GLY A 253 -23.68 12.04 3.05
N TYR A 254 -24.00 11.24 2.02
CA TYR A 254 -23.01 10.37 1.35
C TYR A 254 -22.08 11.17 0.44
N ARG A 255 -20.79 10.82 0.45
CA ARG A 255 -19.77 11.43 -0.40
C ARG A 255 -19.65 10.65 -1.69
N ILE A 256 -19.90 11.30 -2.83
CA ILE A 256 -19.83 10.66 -4.15
C ILE A 256 -18.82 11.44 -5.01
N PRO A 257 -17.82 10.76 -5.61
CA PRO A 257 -16.91 11.39 -6.57
C PRO A 257 -17.65 11.97 -7.78
N GLU A 258 -17.25 13.16 -8.26
CA GLU A 258 -17.87 13.85 -9.40
C GLU A 258 -17.86 13.01 -10.69
N LYS A 259 -16.85 12.13 -10.89
CA LYS A 259 -16.82 11.20 -12.03
C LYS A 259 -18.04 10.27 -12.13
N TYR A 260 -18.71 10.00 -11.00
CA TYR A 260 -19.88 9.14 -10.96
C TYR A 260 -21.20 9.91 -10.98
N LYS A 261 -21.16 11.24 -11.08
CA LYS A 261 -22.37 12.04 -11.27
C LYS A 261 -23.04 11.61 -12.58
N VAL A 262 -24.32 11.27 -12.47
CA VAL A 262 -25.16 10.85 -13.59
C VAL A 262 -25.78 12.09 -14.19
N ASP A 263 -25.40 12.42 -15.42
CA ASP A 263 -26.02 13.51 -16.17
C ASP A 263 -26.94 12.94 -17.26
N PRO A 264 -28.28 12.99 -17.07
CA PRO A 264 -29.25 12.32 -17.96
C PRO A 264 -29.34 12.92 -19.37
N LYS A 265 -28.55 13.95 -19.68
CA LYS A 265 -28.52 14.65 -20.98
C LYS A 265 -27.31 14.29 -21.84
N VAL A 266 -26.23 13.77 -21.25
CA VAL A 266 -24.93 13.58 -21.91
C VAL A 266 -24.51 12.12 -21.90
N ASP A 267 -24.85 11.37 -20.84
CA ASP A 267 -24.47 9.97 -20.69
C ASP A 267 -25.40 9.02 -21.46
N SER A 268 -24.84 7.96 -22.08
CA SER A 268 -25.61 6.86 -22.66
C SER A 268 -26.26 5.99 -21.59
N GLU A 269 -27.35 5.29 -21.91
CA GLU A 269 -28.12 4.46 -20.96
C GLU A 269 -27.26 3.43 -20.23
N ALA A 270 -26.32 2.79 -20.94
CA ALA A 270 -25.34 1.87 -20.35
C ALA A 270 -24.36 2.56 -19.38
N SER A 271 -23.91 3.79 -19.69
CA SER A 271 -23.04 4.58 -18.80
C SER A 271 -23.79 5.02 -17.53
N ILE A 272 -25.08 5.37 -17.69
CA ILE A 272 -25.96 5.75 -16.58
C ILE A 272 -26.12 4.59 -15.60
N GLU A 273 -26.40 3.37 -16.08
CA GLU A 273 -26.58 2.21 -15.21
C GLU A 273 -25.29 1.80 -14.50
N ALA A 274 -24.15 1.84 -15.22
CA ALA A 274 -22.85 1.58 -14.63
C ALA A 274 -22.52 2.59 -13.51
N LYS A 275 -22.75 3.89 -13.74
CA LYS A 275 -22.58 4.94 -12.73
C LYS A 275 -23.53 4.75 -11.54
N ARG A 276 -24.81 4.42 -11.78
CA ARG A 276 -25.79 4.12 -10.71
C ARG A 276 -25.38 2.92 -9.86
N ARG A 277 -24.90 1.85 -10.48
CA ARG A 277 -24.38 0.67 -9.78
C ARG A 277 -23.19 1.02 -8.90
N LYS A 278 -22.26 1.84 -9.39
CA LYS A 278 -21.11 2.33 -8.61
C LYS A 278 -21.52 3.26 -7.47
N ILE A 279 -22.47 4.17 -7.69
CA ILE A 279 -23.06 4.99 -6.62
C ILE A 279 -23.68 4.11 -5.53
N HIS A 280 -24.43 3.07 -5.92
CA HIS A 280 -25.05 2.16 -4.96
C HIS A 280 -24.00 1.41 -4.13
N GLN A 281 -22.97 0.86 -4.77
CA GLN A 281 -21.85 0.21 -4.09
C GLN A 281 -21.17 1.15 -3.08
N LEU A 282 -20.86 2.38 -3.48
CA LEU A 282 -20.25 3.38 -2.60
C LEU A 282 -21.16 3.74 -1.41
N LYS A 283 -22.46 3.90 -1.63
CA LYS A 283 -23.43 4.18 -0.56
C LYS A 283 -23.53 3.02 0.43
N THR A 284 -23.53 1.78 -0.07
CA THR A 284 -23.55 0.57 0.77
C THR A 284 -22.27 0.46 1.60
N GLN A 285 -21.11 0.67 0.97
CA GLN A 285 -19.82 0.67 1.66
C GLN A 285 -19.74 1.76 2.74
N GLN A 286 -20.14 3.00 2.43
CA GLN A 286 -20.16 4.08 3.42
C GLN A 286 -21.12 3.80 4.58
N ARG A 287 -22.23 3.08 4.33
CA ARG A 287 -23.17 2.66 5.38
C ARG A 287 -22.55 1.62 6.31
N GLU A 288 -21.82 0.66 5.76
CA GLU A 288 -21.09 -0.35 6.55
C GLU A 288 -19.95 0.30 7.35
N GLU A 289 -19.17 1.19 6.74
CA GLU A 289 -18.12 1.92 7.45
C GLU A 289 -18.67 2.78 8.60
N MET A 290 -19.85 3.36 8.44
CA MET A 290 -20.52 4.10 9.52
C MET A 290 -20.92 3.17 10.66
N LYS A 291 -21.51 2.01 10.38
CA LYS A 291 -21.84 0.99 11.40
C LYS A 291 -20.58 0.48 12.11
N ASP A 292 -19.50 0.25 11.38
CA ASP A 292 -18.24 -0.21 11.94
C ASP A 292 -17.58 0.86 12.82
N LYS A 293 -17.64 2.13 12.42
CA LYS A 293 -17.17 3.25 13.24
C LYS A 293 -17.96 3.34 14.54
N GLU A 294 -19.28 3.20 14.49
CA GLU A 294 -20.15 3.20 15.66
C GLU A 294 -19.87 1.99 16.57
N SER A 295 -19.68 0.80 16.00
CA SER A 295 -19.30 -0.41 16.73
C SER A 295 -17.93 -0.25 17.42
N LYS A 296 -16.92 0.25 16.70
CA LYS A 296 -15.58 0.55 17.27
C LYS A 296 -15.66 1.61 18.35
N GLN A 297 -16.43 2.68 18.16
CA GLN A 297 -16.63 3.72 19.16
C GLN A 297 -17.33 3.16 20.40
N SER A 298 -18.30 2.27 20.23
CA SER A 298 -18.98 1.56 21.31
C SER A 298 -18.01 0.65 22.06
N GLN A 299 -17.17 -0.11 21.36
CA GLN A 299 -16.14 -0.97 21.94
C GLN A 299 -15.12 -0.16 22.75
N VAL A 300 -14.61 0.96 22.20
CA VAL A 300 -13.68 1.86 22.89
C VAL A 300 -14.33 2.47 24.13
N SER A 301 -15.60 2.88 24.03
CA SER A 301 -16.36 3.43 25.16
C SER A 301 -16.58 2.38 26.24
N TRP A 302 -16.87 1.14 25.85
CA TRP A 302 -17.02 0.01 26.77
C TRP A 302 -15.72 -0.36 27.47
N GLN A 303 -14.59 -0.39 26.74
CA GLN A 303 -13.26 -0.59 27.34
C GLN A 303 -12.92 0.52 28.35
N LYS A 304 -13.25 1.78 28.06
CA LYS A 304 -13.08 2.89 29.00
C LYS A 304 -13.95 2.72 30.25
N PHE A 305 -15.21 2.29 30.09
CA PHE A 305 -16.09 1.99 31.22
C PHE A 305 -15.58 0.82 32.07
N ALA A 306 -15.15 -0.28 31.44
CA ALA A 306 -14.58 -1.44 32.11
C ALA A 306 -13.32 -1.08 32.92
N LYS A 307 -12.38 -0.33 32.33
CA LYS A 307 -11.19 0.17 33.03
C LYS A 307 -11.56 1.08 34.22
N LYS A 308 -12.58 1.93 34.06
CA LYS A 308 -13.08 2.79 35.16
C LYS A 308 -13.71 1.96 36.28
N GLN A 309 -14.44 0.90 35.98
CA GLN A 309 -14.97 -0.05 36.97
C GLN A 309 -13.84 -0.78 37.70
N ALA A 310 -12.84 -1.31 36.99
CA ALA A 310 -11.68 -1.95 37.58
C ALA A 310 -10.91 -1.00 38.51
N HIS A 311 -10.71 0.26 38.12
CA HIS A 311 -10.08 1.27 38.96
C HIS A 311 -10.91 1.60 40.21
N ARG A 312 -12.24 1.61 40.11
CA ARG A 312 -13.12 1.78 41.29
C ARG A 312 -13.02 0.59 42.25
N ALA A 313 -13.01 -0.63 41.73
CA ALA A 313 -12.83 -1.85 42.52
C ALA A 313 -11.46 -1.89 43.23
N HIS A 314 -10.39 -1.53 42.52
CA HIS A 314 -9.05 -1.44 43.10
C HIS A 314 -8.97 -0.40 44.23
N LYS A 315 -9.61 0.77 44.04
CA LYS A 315 -9.68 1.81 45.08
C LYS A 315 -10.50 1.37 46.30
N HIS A 316 -11.60 0.65 46.10
CA HIS A 316 -12.42 0.11 47.20
C HIS A 316 -11.64 -0.92 48.03
N ASN A 317 -10.84 -1.77 47.37
CA ASN A 317 -10.02 -2.78 48.04
C ASN A 317 -8.80 -2.17 48.76
N TYR A 318 -8.21 -1.10 48.21
CA TYR A 318 -7.14 -0.35 48.88
C TYR A 318 -7.61 0.33 50.18
N ILE A 319 -8.85 0.83 50.23
CA ILE A 319 -9.43 1.45 51.43
C ILE A 319 -9.77 0.40 52.50
N GLN A 320 -10.17 -0.81 52.12
CA GLN A 320 -10.45 -1.90 53.08
C GLN A 320 -9.17 -2.50 53.69
N THR A 321 -8.08 -2.57 52.94
CA THR A 321 -6.80 -3.12 53.45
C THR A 321 -5.96 -2.11 54.23
N SER A 322 -6.14 -0.79 54.03
CA SER A 322 -5.41 0.24 54.78
C SER A 322 -5.89 0.47 56.22
N ASN A 323 -6.99 -0.15 56.64
CA ASN A 323 -7.48 -0.10 58.03
C ASN A 323 -6.95 -1.22 58.94
N VAL A 324 -6.09 -2.11 58.43
CA VAL A 324 -5.33 -3.03 59.27
C VAL A 324 -4.09 -2.30 59.77
N ARG A 325 -4.13 -1.87 61.04
CA ARG A 325 -2.98 -1.30 61.77
C ARG A 325 -1.73 -2.15 61.51
N LYS A 326 -0.73 -1.57 60.86
CA LYS A 326 0.61 -2.18 60.75
C LYS A 326 1.20 -2.32 62.16
N PRO A 327 1.64 -3.51 62.60
CA PRO A 327 2.49 -3.60 63.77
C PRO A 327 3.84 -2.94 63.44
N ILE A 328 4.26 -2.03 64.32
CA ILE A 328 5.58 -1.43 64.33
C ILE A 328 6.57 -2.54 64.64
N GLY A 329 7.48 -2.86 63.71
CA GLY A 329 8.61 -3.72 64.03
C GLY A 329 9.25 -4.39 62.81
N ASN A 330 10.57 -4.18 62.71
CA ASN A 330 11.54 -4.98 61.96
C ASN A 330 11.81 -4.59 60.50
N ASP A 331 12.31 -3.36 60.30
CA ASP A 331 13.05 -2.99 59.08
C ASP A 331 14.48 -2.49 59.37
N CYS A 332 15.08 -2.95 60.47
CA CYS A 332 16.48 -2.66 60.80
C CYS A 332 17.46 -3.80 60.48
N PHE A 333 17.02 -5.00 60.09
CA PHE A 333 17.93 -6.15 59.95
C PHE A 333 18.39 -6.45 58.51
N ALA A 334 17.71 -5.94 57.48
CA ALA A 334 18.02 -6.30 56.09
C ALA A 334 19.07 -5.41 55.40
N LYS A 335 19.55 -4.34 56.06
CA LYS A 335 20.46 -3.35 55.43
C LYS A 335 21.94 -3.56 55.72
N MET A 336 22.32 -4.59 56.49
CA MET A 336 23.71 -4.79 56.92
C MET A 336 24.45 -5.95 56.23
N GLN A 337 23.77 -6.71 55.35
CA GLN A 337 24.36 -7.88 54.66
C GLN A 337 24.78 -7.65 53.20
N ARG A 338 24.82 -6.40 52.73
CA ARG A 338 25.11 -6.08 51.31
C ARG A 338 26.42 -5.30 51.09
N HIS A 339 27.39 -5.42 52.00
CA HIS A 339 28.68 -4.70 51.92
C HIS A 339 29.94 -5.53 52.25
N MET A 340 29.88 -6.86 52.12
CA MET A 340 31.07 -7.71 52.16
C MET A 340 30.90 -8.84 51.15
N TRP A 341 31.31 -8.59 49.90
CA TRP A 341 31.96 -9.55 48.98
C TRP A 341 32.08 -8.89 47.59
N SER A 342 33.19 -8.19 47.41
CA SER A 342 33.78 -7.86 46.11
C SER A 342 35.26 -8.16 46.24
N PHE A 343 35.69 -9.37 45.89
CA PHE A 343 37.03 -9.62 45.37
C PHE A 343 37.13 -11.07 44.87
N GLU A 344 37.81 -11.23 43.72
CA GLU A 344 38.16 -12.47 43.02
C GLU A 344 36.97 -13.23 42.39
N GLY A 345 37.00 -13.68 41.15
CA GLY A 345 38.08 -13.90 40.21
C GLY A 345 37.58 -15.00 39.26
N ARG A 346 37.78 -14.78 37.96
CA ARG A 346 37.77 -15.75 36.83
C ARG A 346 37.26 -17.16 37.15
N TYR A 347 36.18 -17.61 36.50
CA TYR A 347 36.12 -18.94 35.85
C TYR A 347 34.87 -18.98 34.95
N ALA A 348 35.10 -19.24 33.67
CA ALA A 348 34.04 -19.60 32.73
C ALA A 348 33.57 -21.04 32.99
N PRO A 349 32.27 -21.34 32.83
CA PRO A 349 31.82 -22.71 32.58
C PRO A 349 31.23 -22.92 31.16
N PRO A 350 31.33 -24.16 30.62
CA PRO A 350 30.94 -24.55 29.26
C PRO A 350 29.45 -25.00 29.18
N PRO A 351 28.93 -25.44 27.99
CA PRO A 351 27.51 -25.36 27.64
C PRO A 351 26.69 -26.51 28.21
N ARG A 352 25.37 -26.28 28.38
CA ARG A 352 24.41 -27.33 28.71
C ARG A 352 23.43 -27.61 27.57
N VAL A 353 23.26 -28.92 27.43
CA VAL A 353 22.52 -29.72 26.47
C VAL A 353 21.01 -29.65 26.75
N VAL A 354 20.29 -29.81 25.64
CA VAL A 354 18.88 -30.20 25.48
C VAL A 354 18.35 -31.13 26.58
N SER A 355 17.17 -30.85 27.13
CA SER A 355 16.20 -31.88 27.49
C SER A 355 14.80 -31.29 27.70
N SER A 356 13.90 -31.74 26.85
CA SER A 356 12.47 -31.95 27.03
C SER A 356 12.02 -32.25 28.47
N GLN A 357 10.89 -31.65 28.89
CA GLN A 357 9.83 -32.39 29.58
C GLN A 357 8.48 -31.65 29.50
N SER A 358 7.51 -32.38 29.00
CA SER A 358 6.07 -32.20 29.00
C SER A 358 5.49 -32.17 30.42
N VAL A 359 4.51 -31.30 30.67
CA VAL A 359 3.42 -31.58 31.62
C VAL A 359 2.12 -30.98 31.06
N GLY A 360 1.14 -31.84 30.85
CA GLY A 360 -0.21 -31.48 30.41
C GLY A 360 -1.05 -30.90 31.54
N PHE A 361 -2.11 -30.18 31.17
CA PHE A 361 -3.17 -29.78 32.08
C PHE A 361 -4.53 -30.04 31.40
N HIS A 362 -5.32 -30.92 32.02
CA HIS A 362 -6.77 -31.08 31.80
C HIS A 362 -7.46 -29.74 32.11
N GLY A 363 -8.48 -29.25 31.41
CA GLY A 363 -9.70 -29.93 30.95
C GLY A 363 -10.79 -29.72 32.01
N THR A 364 -11.73 -28.80 31.78
CA THR A 364 -13.14 -28.91 32.21
C THR A 364 -14.01 -27.95 31.41
N GLU A 365 -14.93 -28.54 30.67
CA GLU A 365 -16.14 -27.96 30.10
C GLU A 365 -17.13 -27.57 31.21
N THR A 366 -17.93 -26.54 30.96
CA THR A 366 -19.26 -26.40 31.58
C THR A 366 -20.23 -25.82 30.56
N GLU A 367 -21.22 -26.64 30.20
CA GLU A 367 -22.46 -26.29 29.51
C GLU A 367 -23.34 -25.37 30.38
N GLY A 368 -24.23 -24.61 29.75
CA GLY A 368 -25.17 -23.72 30.45
C GLY A 368 -26.23 -23.09 29.55
N THR A 369 -27.28 -23.88 29.31
CA THR A 369 -28.63 -23.62 28.77
C THR A 369 -29.29 -22.24 28.96
N SER A 370 -29.92 -21.79 27.87
CA SER A 370 -31.25 -21.14 27.70
C SER A 370 -31.94 -20.39 28.85
N THR A 371 -32.41 -19.17 28.58
CA THR A 371 -33.75 -18.70 29.01
C THR A 371 -34.37 -17.72 28.01
N THR A 372 -35.57 -18.11 27.57
CA THR A 372 -36.63 -17.32 26.94
C THR A 372 -37.14 -16.24 27.91
N SER A 373 -37.38 -15.01 27.45
CA SER A 373 -38.32 -14.09 28.12
C SER A 373 -39.15 -13.29 27.13
N GLN A 374 -40.42 -13.63 27.16
CA GLN A 374 -41.61 -12.99 26.61
C GLN A 374 -41.87 -11.66 27.35
N GLY A 375 -42.28 -10.60 26.63
CA GLY A 375 -42.58 -9.30 27.22
C GLY A 375 -43.48 -8.45 26.32
N ASP A 376 -44.77 -8.46 26.65
CA ASP A 376 -45.89 -7.77 26.01
C ASP A 376 -45.91 -6.24 26.20
N ARG A 377 -46.56 -5.57 25.23
CA ARG A 377 -47.37 -4.32 25.29
C ARG A 377 -46.82 -3.06 25.98
N VAL A 378 -46.88 -1.92 25.28
CA VAL A 378 -47.84 -0.82 25.57
C VAL A 378 -48.15 0.00 24.32
N ARG A 379 -49.44 0.30 24.21
CA ARG A 379 -50.23 1.12 23.28
C ARG A 379 -50.05 2.61 23.56
N ALA A 380 -49.98 3.45 22.54
CA ALA A 380 -50.37 4.86 22.66
C ALA A 380 -50.90 5.38 21.32
N GLU A 381 -52.23 5.55 21.25
CA GLU A 381 -52.89 6.55 20.43
C GLU A 381 -52.45 7.96 20.87
N VAL A 382 -52.49 8.94 19.97
CA VAL A 382 -53.40 10.11 20.03
C VAL A 382 -52.97 11.18 19.00
N ALA A 383 -54.00 11.69 18.32
CA ALA A 383 -54.14 12.93 17.52
C ALA A 383 -53.61 12.92 16.08
#